data_AF-A0A3L7UQP5-F1
#
_entry.id   AF-A0A3L7UQP5-F1
#
_cell.length_a   1.000
_cell.length_b   1.000
_cell.length_c   1.000
_cell.angle_alpha   90.00
_cell.angle_beta   90.00
_cell.angle_gamma   90.00
#
_symmetry.space_group_name_H-M   'P 1'
#
loop_
_entity.id
_entity.type
_entity.pdbx_description
1 polymer ?
#
loop_
_entity_poly.entity_id
_entity_poly.type
_entity_poly.pdbx_seq_one_letter_code
_entity_poly.pdbx_strand_id
1 'polypeptide(L)'
;MNRWLVILIVVIATAIYRPAVAADANWVASSRSGSWSDAATWAGGKVPEAGARVHVRPGHVVVYDVKSETPIRAVYVAGTLTFAADKDTRLDVGVLKIEAGDEPTEGGFDCDAHIEELPAGAVRPALLVGTSEKPIGAKHTALIRLVPFEGQDKQSCPAIVCCGGRMEFHGAPLGRTWVKLGATSKKRDAAVTLSEAVTGWRIGDRVIITATHLGRDNGGGTDLLETEERTVTAIDDAGEKLMLNEPLKREHLGEGDFRGEVANLSRNVIVESANPDGIRGHTMYHRGSAGSISYAEFRHLGKKDVLGRYALHFHLVGNTMRGSSVIGASIHNSHNRWLTIHGTNYLVVRDCVGYRSIGHGYFLEDGTEVQNILDRNLAVQAMDGKKLPKQVLPFDQNDGAGFWWANSLNTFTRNVSCENNHYGYFFEATETSALKLTLPVQQADGSEKPTDIRTLPFVRFEDNEAHCDGLYGVNLGQGVNRVGPDAKHPFVLRNTKIWEIHYAFRVQAPCVLVEGMKIYNSIYGVYHPNFDRHVYRNMSITQS
;
A
#
# COMPACT_ATOMS: atom_id res chain seq x y z
N MET A 1 9.64 48.29 -39.10
CA MET A 1 11.04 47.83 -38.96
C MET A 1 11.05 46.63 -38.03
N ASN A 2 10.92 45.42 -38.60
CA ASN A 2 10.86 44.16 -37.86
C ASN A 2 12.28 43.60 -37.72
N ARG A 3 12.72 43.34 -36.49
CA ARG A 3 13.89 42.50 -36.22
C ARG A 3 13.41 41.13 -35.76
N TRP A 4 13.56 40.15 -36.65
CA TRP A 4 13.40 38.73 -36.39
C TRP A 4 14.60 38.22 -35.59
N LEU A 5 14.35 37.53 -34.48
CA LEU A 5 15.35 36.72 -33.79
C LEU A 5 15.11 35.26 -34.22
N VAL A 6 16.07 34.71 -34.97
CA VAL A 6 16.09 33.31 -35.41
C VAL A 6 16.56 32.45 -34.24
N ILE A 7 15.70 31.57 -33.74
CA ILE A 7 16.10 30.50 -32.81
C ILE A 7 16.63 29.33 -33.67
N LEU A 8 17.92 29.08 -33.57
CA LEU A 8 18.61 27.95 -34.17
C LEU A 8 18.24 26.67 -33.40
N ILE A 9 17.41 25.81 -34.00
CA ILE A 9 17.17 24.45 -33.50
C ILE A 9 18.43 23.64 -33.81
N VAL A 10 19.26 23.41 -32.79
CA VAL A 10 20.33 22.41 -32.86
C VAL A 10 19.68 21.04 -32.68
N VAL A 11 19.44 20.34 -33.79
CA VAL A 11 19.13 18.91 -33.79
C VAL A 11 20.42 18.18 -33.41
N ILE A 12 20.63 17.93 -32.12
CA ILE A 12 21.61 16.94 -31.69
C ILE A 12 20.99 15.58 -32.00
N ALA A 13 21.47 14.95 -33.07
CA ALA A 13 21.25 13.54 -33.32
C ALA A 13 21.92 12.75 -32.20
N THR A 14 21.22 12.54 -31.09
CA THR A 14 21.60 11.56 -30.09
C THR A 14 21.48 10.20 -30.75
N ALA A 15 22.63 9.61 -31.10
CA ALA A 15 22.72 8.22 -31.45
C ALA A 15 21.99 7.42 -30.37
N ILE A 16 20.93 6.72 -30.78
CA ILE A 16 20.20 5.79 -29.93
C ILE A 16 21.21 4.72 -29.53
N TYR A 17 21.79 4.84 -28.34
CA TYR A 17 22.56 3.77 -27.74
C TYR A 17 21.55 2.69 -27.36
N ARG A 18 21.24 1.81 -28.32
CA ARG A 18 20.63 0.52 -28.01
C ARG A 18 21.68 -0.23 -27.20
N PRO A 19 21.48 -0.49 -25.90
CA PRO A 19 22.33 -1.45 -25.24
C PRO A 19 22.25 -2.75 -26.05
N ALA A 20 23.42 -3.34 -26.30
CA ALA A 20 23.50 -4.62 -26.98
C ALA A 20 22.55 -5.60 -26.30
N VAL A 21 21.64 -6.18 -27.09
CA VAL A 21 20.80 -7.30 -26.70
C VAL A 21 21.73 -8.34 -26.07
N ALA A 22 21.57 -8.61 -24.78
CA ALA A 22 22.25 -9.72 -24.16
C ALA A 22 21.88 -10.97 -24.96
N ALA A 23 22.88 -11.71 -25.44
CA ALA A 23 22.74 -12.94 -26.18
C ALA A 23 21.63 -13.83 -25.59
N ASP A 24 20.78 -14.39 -26.46
CA ASP A 24 19.59 -15.17 -26.13
C ASP A 24 19.74 -15.97 -24.83
N ALA A 25 19.11 -15.46 -23.78
CA ALA A 25 18.98 -16.21 -22.56
C ALA A 25 18.09 -17.42 -22.85
N ASN A 26 18.54 -18.64 -22.59
CA ASN A 26 17.70 -19.83 -22.76
C ASN A 26 16.49 -19.77 -21.81
N TRP A 27 15.30 -19.50 -22.36
CA TRP A 27 14.03 -19.53 -21.65
C TRP A 27 13.40 -20.94 -21.76
N VAL A 28 13.04 -21.53 -20.62
CA VAL A 28 12.25 -22.75 -20.55
C VAL A 28 10.79 -22.38 -20.79
N ALA A 29 10.33 -22.56 -22.02
CA ALA A 29 8.98 -22.20 -22.42
C ALA A 29 7.98 -23.35 -22.18
N SER A 30 6.75 -23.02 -21.80
CA SER A 30 5.65 -24.01 -21.79
C SER A 30 5.37 -24.51 -23.21
N SER A 31 5.25 -25.82 -23.41
CA SER A 31 4.87 -26.47 -24.67
C SER A 31 3.36 -26.74 -24.78
N ARG A 32 2.67 -26.80 -23.63
CA ARG A 32 1.22 -26.97 -23.50
C ARG A 32 0.74 -26.44 -22.16
N SER A 33 -0.58 -26.33 -21.97
CA SER A 33 -1.18 -26.18 -20.64
C SER A 33 -0.98 -27.43 -19.80
N GLY A 34 -0.78 -27.28 -18.49
CA GLY A 34 -0.55 -28.40 -17.57
C GLY A 34 -0.03 -27.97 -16.20
N SER A 35 0.27 -28.94 -15.34
CA SER A 35 0.94 -28.69 -14.05
C SER A 35 2.38 -28.24 -14.25
N TRP A 36 2.87 -27.37 -13.37
CA TRP A 36 4.27 -27.00 -13.29
C TRP A 36 5.16 -28.22 -13.05
N SER A 37 4.71 -29.16 -12.22
CA SER A 37 5.44 -30.39 -11.91
C SER A 37 5.50 -31.41 -13.06
N ASP A 38 4.68 -31.27 -14.10
CA ASP A 38 4.68 -32.21 -15.24
C ASP A 38 5.76 -31.80 -16.26
N ALA A 39 6.73 -32.67 -16.48
CA ALA A 39 7.80 -32.48 -17.45
C ALA A 39 7.27 -32.23 -18.87
N ALA A 40 6.12 -32.79 -19.23
CA ALA A 40 5.50 -32.61 -20.53
C ALA A 40 4.81 -31.24 -20.71
N THR A 41 4.65 -30.43 -19.66
CA THR A 41 4.23 -29.01 -19.74
C THR A 41 5.31 -28.15 -20.39
N TRP A 42 6.58 -28.57 -20.35
CA TRP A 42 7.74 -27.75 -20.71
C TRP A 42 8.39 -28.21 -22.02
N ALA A 43 8.78 -27.24 -22.84
CA ALA A 43 9.62 -27.49 -24.00
C ALA A 43 10.95 -28.10 -23.54
N GLY A 44 11.35 -29.23 -24.13
CA GLY A 44 12.52 -30.01 -23.71
C GLY A 44 12.21 -31.12 -22.69
N GLY A 45 10.96 -31.26 -22.25
CA GLY A 45 10.53 -32.42 -21.45
C GLY A 45 11.14 -32.48 -20.05
N LYS A 46 11.44 -31.32 -19.45
CA LYS A 46 12.03 -31.18 -18.11
C LYS A 46 11.39 -30.01 -17.38
N VAL A 47 11.12 -30.19 -16.08
CA VAL A 47 10.64 -29.12 -15.19
C VAL A 47 11.74 -28.06 -15.00
N PRO A 48 11.41 -26.76 -14.91
CA PRO A 48 12.37 -25.69 -14.65
C PRO A 48 13.23 -25.96 -13.41
N GLU A 49 14.54 -25.84 -13.57
CA GLU A 49 15.54 -26.04 -12.51
C GLU A 49 15.97 -24.72 -11.84
N ALA A 50 16.89 -24.81 -10.87
CA ALA A 50 17.42 -23.65 -10.17
C ALA A 50 18.03 -22.63 -11.15
N GLY A 51 17.70 -21.35 -10.97
CA GLY A 51 18.20 -20.27 -11.83
C GLY A 51 17.61 -20.23 -13.23
N ALA A 52 16.65 -21.11 -13.56
CA ALA A 52 15.97 -21.09 -14.84
C ALA A 52 15.22 -19.77 -15.08
N ARG A 53 15.09 -19.42 -16.36
CA ARG A 53 14.15 -18.40 -16.84
C ARG A 53 12.98 -19.12 -17.47
N VAL A 54 11.77 -18.81 -17.04
CA VAL A 54 10.57 -19.56 -17.42
C VAL A 54 9.64 -18.66 -18.21
N HIS A 55 9.15 -19.15 -19.34
CA HIS A 55 8.18 -18.45 -20.17
C HIS A 55 6.87 -19.24 -20.26
N VAL A 56 5.82 -18.73 -19.61
CA VAL A 56 4.46 -19.25 -19.78
C VAL A 56 3.88 -18.58 -21.03
N ARG A 57 3.86 -19.31 -22.15
CA ARG A 57 3.52 -18.80 -23.48
C ARG A 57 2.07 -18.33 -23.59
N PRO A 58 1.76 -17.42 -24.54
CA PRO A 58 0.39 -17.02 -24.84
C PRO A 58 -0.54 -18.22 -25.04
N GLY A 59 -1.75 -18.13 -24.47
CA GLY A 59 -2.79 -19.17 -24.59
C GLY A 59 -2.58 -20.43 -23.72
N HIS A 60 -1.42 -20.60 -23.08
CA HIS A 60 -1.18 -21.69 -22.14
C HIS A 60 -1.63 -21.34 -20.72
N VAL A 61 -2.11 -22.34 -19.99
CA VAL A 61 -2.41 -22.26 -18.55
C VAL A 61 -1.52 -23.23 -17.82
N VAL A 62 -0.61 -22.71 -17.00
CA VAL A 62 0.28 -23.50 -16.15
C VAL A 62 -0.20 -23.42 -14.71
N VAL A 63 -0.46 -24.57 -14.10
CA VAL A 63 -0.83 -24.66 -12.68
C VAL A 63 0.42 -24.84 -11.84
N TYR A 64 0.79 -23.85 -11.04
CA TYR A 64 1.86 -23.97 -10.05
C TYR A 64 1.39 -24.81 -8.87
N ASP A 65 1.82 -26.07 -8.83
CA ASP A 65 1.34 -27.09 -7.89
C ASP A 65 2.43 -27.68 -7.01
N VAL A 66 3.53 -26.95 -6.84
CA VAL A 66 4.72 -27.39 -6.09
C VAL A 66 5.00 -26.49 -4.89
N LYS A 67 5.56 -27.08 -3.84
CA LYS A 67 6.17 -26.39 -2.69
C LYS A 67 7.68 -26.51 -2.81
N SER A 68 8.30 -25.59 -3.55
CA SER A 68 9.71 -25.67 -3.92
C SER A 68 10.52 -24.55 -3.26
N GLU A 69 11.70 -24.89 -2.74
CA GLU A 69 12.70 -23.90 -2.29
C GLU A 69 13.74 -23.62 -3.39
N THR A 70 13.62 -24.28 -4.55
CA THR A 70 14.50 -24.08 -5.69
C THR A 70 14.23 -22.72 -6.32
N PRO A 71 15.17 -21.76 -6.26
CA PRO A 71 14.90 -20.41 -6.71
C PRO A 71 14.94 -20.32 -8.24
N ILE A 72 13.89 -19.74 -8.82
CA ILE A 72 13.76 -19.48 -10.25
C ILE A 72 14.22 -18.05 -10.53
N ARG A 73 15.07 -17.84 -11.55
CA ARG A 73 15.62 -16.51 -11.83
C ARG A 73 14.54 -15.54 -12.29
N ALA A 74 13.73 -15.99 -13.26
CA ALA A 74 12.68 -15.18 -13.85
C ALA A 74 11.50 -16.03 -14.30
N VAL A 75 10.28 -15.51 -14.15
CA VAL A 75 9.06 -16.08 -14.69
C VAL A 75 8.34 -14.99 -15.48
N TYR A 76 8.32 -15.13 -16.80
CA TYR A 76 7.57 -14.28 -17.71
C TYR A 76 6.24 -14.95 -18.06
N VAL A 77 5.14 -14.28 -17.76
CA VAL A 77 3.78 -14.81 -17.90
C VAL A 77 3.05 -14.07 -19.01
N ALA A 78 3.02 -14.68 -20.20
CA ALA A 78 2.25 -14.24 -21.37
C ALA A 78 0.93 -15.01 -21.55
N GLY A 79 0.84 -16.21 -20.97
CA GLY A 79 -0.39 -16.98 -20.80
C GLY A 79 -0.99 -16.77 -19.41
N THR A 80 -1.34 -17.85 -18.72
CA THR A 80 -1.80 -17.82 -17.32
C THR A 80 -0.93 -18.70 -16.44
N LEU A 81 -0.42 -18.14 -15.34
CA LEU A 81 0.17 -18.88 -14.23
C LEU A 81 -0.82 -18.85 -13.06
N THR A 82 -1.33 -20.00 -12.65
CA THR A 82 -2.31 -20.11 -11.56
C THR A 82 -1.79 -21.01 -10.45
N PHE A 83 -1.90 -20.61 -9.20
CA PHE A 83 -1.44 -21.41 -8.06
C PHE A 83 -2.52 -22.41 -7.65
N ALA A 84 -2.10 -23.63 -7.35
CA ALA A 84 -3.01 -24.67 -6.85
C ALA A 84 -3.66 -24.19 -5.53
N ALA A 85 -4.99 -24.24 -5.47
CA ALA A 85 -5.77 -23.74 -4.33
C ALA A 85 -6.03 -24.81 -3.25
N ASP A 86 -5.66 -26.06 -3.52
CA ASP A 86 -5.98 -27.27 -2.74
C ASP A 86 -4.74 -27.93 -2.12
N LYS A 87 -3.58 -27.28 -2.18
CA LYS A 87 -2.33 -27.74 -1.56
C LYS A 87 -1.41 -26.55 -1.26
N ASP A 88 -0.43 -26.80 -0.39
CA ASP A 88 0.62 -25.81 -0.16
C ASP A 88 1.47 -25.61 -1.41
N THR A 89 1.77 -24.35 -1.71
CA THR A 89 2.64 -23.94 -2.80
C THR A 89 3.67 -22.93 -2.31
N ARG A 90 4.88 -23.00 -2.88
CA ARG A 90 5.96 -22.05 -2.62
C ARG A 90 6.78 -21.85 -3.88
N LEU A 91 6.86 -20.61 -4.34
CA LEU A 91 7.71 -20.16 -5.45
C LEU A 91 8.75 -19.17 -4.94
N ASP A 92 10.01 -19.58 -4.95
CA ASP A 92 11.15 -18.69 -4.75
C ASP A 92 11.57 -18.12 -6.12
N VAL A 93 11.49 -16.81 -6.33
CA VAL A 93 11.68 -16.19 -7.65
C VAL A 93 12.40 -14.83 -7.61
N GLY A 94 13.25 -14.56 -8.59
CA GLY A 94 13.87 -13.24 -8.77
C GLY A 94 12.90 -12.20 -9.33
N VAL A 95 12.36 -12.44 -10.53
CA VAL A 95 11.33 -11.58 -11.12
C VAL A 95 10.16 -12.39 -11.64
N LEU A 96 8.95 -11.97 -11.34
CA LEU A 96 7.72 -12.49 -11.93
C LEU A 96 7.05 -11.35 -12.69
N LYS A 97 7.14 -11.37 -14.03
CA LYS A 97 6.59 -10.33 -14.91
C LYS A 97 5.36 -10.88 -15.64
N ILE A 98 4.23 -10.19 -15.52
CA ILE A 98 2.99 -10.51 -16.24
C ILE A 98 2.85 -9.49 -17.36
N GLU A 99 3.08 -9.90 -18.59
CA GLU A 99 3.09 -9.01 -19.76
C GLU A 99 2.71 -9.80 -21.00
N ALA A 100 2.04 -9.13 -21.95
CA ALA A 100 1.63 -9.77 -23.18
C ALA A 100 2.78 -9.84 -24.19
N GLY A 101 2.67 -10.74 -25.16
CA GLY A 101 3.70 -10.96 -26.18
C GLY A 101 4.54 -12.20 -25.89
N ASP A 102 5.22 -12.68 -26.92
CA ASP A 102 6.00 -13.94 -26.88
C ASP A 102 7.51 -13.70 -26.74
N GLU A 103 7.92 -12.47 -26.43
CA GLU A 103 9.31 -12.03 -26.27
C GLU A 103 9.63 -11.79 -24.79
N PRO A 104 10.07 -12.83 -24.05
CA PRO A 104 10.22 -12.75 -22.61
C PRO A 104 11.41 -11.89 -22.19
N THR A 105 11.21 -11.03 -21.18
CA THR A 105 12.24 -10.13 -20.63
C THR A 105 12.32 -10.22 -19.10
N GLU A 106 13.50 -9.93 -18.53
CA GLU A 106 13.69 -9.80 -17.07
C GLU A 106 13.47 -8.37 -16.55
N GLY A 107 13.35 -7.38 -17.44
CA GLY A 107 13.34 -5.96 -17.12
C GLY A 107 12.31 -5.18 -17.95
N GLY A 108 12.52 -3.87 -18.11
CA GLY A 108 11.66 -3.01 -18.94
C GLY A 108 10.32 -2.68 -18.29
N PHE A 109 10.32 -2.47 -16.97
CA PHE A 109 9.13 -2.10 -16.19
C PHE A 109 9.42 -0.98 -15.18
N ASP A 110 10.52 -0.25 -15.39
CA ASP A 110 10.80 0.97 -14.64
C ASP A 110 9.73 2.03 -14.92
N CYS A 111 9.62 3.06 -14.07
CA CYS A 111 8.53 4.04 -14.14
C CYS A 111 8.42 4.76 -15.51
N ASP A 112 9.53 4.88 -16.24
CA ASP A 112 9.59 5.49 -17.57
C ASP A 112 9.30 4.50 -18.71
N ALA A 113 8.99 3.22 -18.40
CA ALA A 113 8.72 2.21 -19.41
C ALA A 113 7.40 2.48 -20.13
N HIS A 114 7.48 2.56 -21.46
CA HIS A 114 6.31 2.58 -22.33
C HIS A 114 5.77 1.16 -22.46
N ILE A 115 4.61 0.91 -21.85
CA ILE A 115 3.87 -0.35 -22.00
C ILE A 115 2.82 -0.14 -23.09
N GLU A 116 2.86 -0.97 -24.13
CA GLU A 116 1.83 -0.95 -25.17
C GLU A 116 0.48 -1.39 -24.60
N GLU A 117 -0.58 -0.67 -24.97
CA GLU A 117 -1.93 -1.08 -24.59
C GLU A 117 -2.27 -2.41 -25.27
N LEU A 118 -2.86 -3.32 -24.50
CA LEU A 118 -3.38 -4.57 -25.05
C LEU A 118 -4.46 -4.28 -26.10
N PRO A 119 -4.35 -4.83 -27.32
CA PRO A 119 -5.40 -4.71 -28.32
C PRO A 119 -6.74 -5.23 -27.78
N ALA A 120 -7.84 -4.58 -28.17
CA ALA A 120 -9.19 -4.99 -27.78
C ALA A 120 -9.44 -6.46 -28.19
N GLY A 121 -9.82 -7.30 -27.23
CA GLY A 121 -10.09 -8.73 -27.45
C GLY A 121 -8.89 -9.67 -27.29
N ALA A 122 -7.68 -9.14 -27.04
CA ALA A 122 -6.52 -9.98 -26.73
C ALA A 122 -6.72 -10.75 -25.42
N VAL A 123 -6.25 -12.00 -25.38
CA VAL A 123 -6.22 -12.79 -24.14
C VAL A 123 -5.23 -12.11 -23.18
N ARG A 124 -5.73 -11.63 -22.06
CA ARG A 124 -4.93 -10.93 -21.05
C ARG A 124 -4.08 -11.95 -20.28
N PRO A 125 -2.74 -11.77 -20.21
CA PRO A 125 -1.90 -12.63 -19.39
C PRO A 125 -2.28 -12.50 -17.92
N ALA A 126 -2.19 -13.59 -17.16
CA ALA A 126 -2.68 -13.61 -15.78
C ALA A 126 -1.76 -14.34 -14.80
N LEU A 127 -1.48 -13.70 -13.66
CA LEU A 127 -1.03 -14.37 -12.45
C LEU A 127 -2.22 -14.51 -11.50
N LEU A 128 -2.57 -15.73 -11.12
CA LEU A 128 -3.70 -16.03 -10.24
C LEU A 128 -3.23 -16.79 -9.00
N VAL A 129 -3.09 -16.10 -7.86
CA VAL A 129 -2.83 -16.73 -6.56
C VAL A 129 -4.15 -16.81 -5.81
N GLY A 130 -5.00 -17.76 -6.22
CA GLY A 130 -6.43 -17.77 -5.91
C GLY A 130 -7.24 -16.80 -6.78
N THR A 131 -8.56 -16.87 -6.70
CA THR A 131 -9.50 -15.89 -7.29
C THR A 131 -10.54 -15.45 -6.26
N SER A 132 -11.32 -14.41 -6.56
CA SER A 132 -12.45 -13.97 -5.72
C SER A 132 -13.48 -15.09 -5.46
N GLU A 133 -13.69 -15.98 -6.43
CA GLU A 133 -14.62 -17.10 -6.35
C GLU A 133 -13.98 -18.34 -5.70
N LYS A 134 -12.67 -18.49 -5.85
CA LYS A 134 -11.91 -19.63 -5.35
C LYS A 134 -10.59 -19.15 -4.72
N PRO A 135 -10.65 -18.53 -3.51
CA PRO A 135 -9.44 -18.15 -2.79
C PRO A 135 -8.64 -19.40 -2.40
N ILE A 136 -7.36 -19.21 -2.05
CA ILE A 136 -6.55 -20.27 -1.45
C ILE A 136 -7.19 -20.67 -0.12
N GLY A 137 -7.54 -21.96 0.01
CA GLY A 137 -8.26 -22.47 1.18
C GLY A 137 -7.48 -22.26 2.47
N ALA A 138 -8.17 -22.02 3.59
CA ALA A 138 -7.56 -21.68 4.89
C ALA A 138 -6.58 -22.74 5.46
N LYS A 139 -6.61 -23.96 4.93
CA LYS A 139 -5.70 -25.06 5.30
C LYS A 139 -4.39 -25.07 4.50
N HIS A 140 -4.30 -24.27 3.44
CA HIS A 140 -3.18 -24.25 2.50
C HIS A 140 -2.54 -22.88 2.47
N THR A 141 -1.24 -22.87 2.20
CA THR A 141 -0.46 -21.63 2.02
C THR A 141 0.02 -21.52 0.57
N ALA A 142 -0.11 -20.33 -0.01
CA ALA A 142 0.56 -19.97 -1.25
C ALA A 142 1.60 -18.88 -0.97
N LEU A 143 2.88 -19.25 -1.03
CA LEU A 143 4.00 -18.35 -0.76
C LEU A 143 4.74 -18.01 -2.06
N ILE A 144 4.93 -16.72 -2.33
CA ILE A 144 5.91 -16.24 -3.30
C ILE A 144 7.01 -15.52 -2.53
N ARG A 145 8.24 -16.02 -2.64
CA ARG A 145 9.42 -15.46 -1.98
C ARG A 145 10.35 -14.84 -3.01
N LEU A 146 10.59 -13.55 -2.87
CA LEU A 146 11.42 -12.75 -3.76
C LEU A 146 12.90 -12.90 -3.40
N VAL A 147 13.68 -13.46 -4.33
CA VAL A 147 15.09 -13.82 -4.16
C VAL A 147 15.97 -12.96 -5.08
N PRO A 148 16.90 -12.14 -4.57
CA PRO A 148 17.83 -11.42 -5.43
C PRO A 148 18.73 -12.38 -6.24
N PHE A 149 18.90 -12.13 -7.54
CA PHE A 149 19.86 -12.85 -8.38
C PHE A 149 20.97 -11.93 -8.89
N GLU A 150 22.19 -12.47 -9.00
CA GLU A 150 23.30 -11.74 -9.62
C GLU A 150 23.00 -11.41 -11.09
N GLY A 151 23.43 -10.22 -11.53
CA GLY A 151 23.20 -9.72 -12.88
C GLY A 151 21.78 -9.20 -13.16
N GLN A 152 20.85 -9.28 -12.20
CA GLN A 152 19.60 -8.51 -12.29
C GLN A 152 19.83 -7.07 -11.83
N ASP A 153 19.03 -6.13 -12.36
CA ASP A 153 19.08 -4.76 -11.88
C ASP A 153 18.69 -4.71 -10.39
N LYS A 154 19.55 -4.13 -9.56
CA LYS A 154 19.38 -4.10 -8.11
C LYS A 154 18.30 -3.09 -7.69
N GLN A 155 18.03 -2.08 -8.52
CA GLN A 155 16.99 -1.08 -8.23
C GLN A 155 15.60 -1.67 -8.45
N SER A 156 15.43 -2.52 -9.46
CA SER A 156 14.14 -3.10 -9.80
C SER A 156 13.94 -4.52 -9.29
N CYS A 157 14.94 -5.40 -9.34
CA CYS A 157 14.79 -6.79 -8.90
C CYS A 157 15.24 -7.02 -7.45
N PRO A 158 14.61 -7.94 -6.69
CA PRO A 158 13.55 -8.85 -7.14
C PRO A 158 12.16 -8.19 -7.12
N ALA A 159 11.22 -8.70 -7.93
CA ALA A 159 9.89 -8.07 -8.06
C ALA A 159 8.77 -9.00 -8.57
N ILE A 160 7.52 -8.62 -8.29
CA ILE A 160 6.34 -9.08 -9.03
C ILE A 160 5.73 -7.88 -9.73
N VAL A 161 5.66 -7.88 -11.06
CA VAL A 161 5.18 -6.73 -11.83
C VAL A 161 4.16 -7.16 -12.86
N CYS A 162 2.98 -6.53 -12.79
CA CYS A 162 1.94 -6.66 -13.79
C CYS A 162 2.05 -5.48 -14.76
N CYS A 163 2.30 -5.78 -16.04
CA CYS A 163 2.45 -4.84 -17.14
C CYS A 163 1.29 -5.09 -18.13
N GLY A 164 0.15 -4.40 -17.95
CA GLY A 164 -1.03 -4.61 -18.81
C GLY A 164 -1.81 -5.91 -18.57
N GLY A 165 -1.25 -6.87 -17.81
CA GLY A 165 -1.89 -8.16 -17.51
C GLY A 165 -3.00 -8.10 -16.46
N ARG A 166 -3.31 -9.27 -15.87
CA ARG A 166 -4.14 -9.45 -14.67
C ARG A 166 -3.30 -10.06 -13.55
N MET A 167 -3.39 -9.52 -12.34
CA MET A 167 -2.69 -10.07 -11.18
C MET A 167 -3.64 -10.15 -9.98
N GLU A 168 -3.88 -11.34 -9.47
CA GLU A 168 -4.86 -11.64 -8.42
C GLU A 168 -4.18 -12.32 -7.23
N PHE A 169 -4.52 -11.87 -6.02
CA PHE A 169 -4.08 -12.50 -4.76
C PHE A 169 -5.27 -12.65 -3.82
N HIS A 170 -5.76 -13.88 -3.61
CA HIS A 170 -6.94 -14.16 -2.81
C HIS A 170 -6.70 -15.26 -1.79
N GLY A 171 -6.51 -14.88 -0.53
CA GLY A 171 -6.41 -15.78 0.60
C GLY A 171 -7.75 -16.02 1.29
N ALA A 172 -7.69 -16.80 2.37
CA ALA A 172 -8.84 -17.12 3.20
C ALA A 172 -9.41 -15.86 3.87
N PRO A 173 -10.72 -15.59 3.75
CA PRO A 173 -11.34 -14.42 4.36
C PRO A 173 -11.28 -14.42 5.89
N LEU A 174 -11.09 -13.23 6.45
CA LEU A 174 -11.29 -12.94 7.87
C LEU A 174 -12.57 -12.11 8.02
N GLY A 175 -13.39 -12.38 9.04
CA GLY A 175 -14.60 -11.57 9.30
C GLY A 175 -14.25 -10.11 9.62
N ARG A 176 -13.11 -9.91 10.28
CA ARG A 176 -12.46 -8.63 10.56
C ARG A 176 -10.95 -8.83 10.52
N THR A 177 -10.20 -7.90 9.93
CA THR A 177 -8.72 -7.93 10.06
C THR A 177 -8.21 -7.27 11.33
N TRP A 178 -9.00 -6.35 11.89
CA TRP A 178 -8.74 -5.67 13.15
C TRP A 178 -10.05 -5.23 13.79
N VAL A 179 -10.03 -5.16 15.11
CA VAL A 179 -11.15 -4.76 15.98
C VAL A 179 -10.61 -3.87 17.11
N LYS A 180 -11.49 -3.17 17.83
CA LYS A 180 -11.09 -2.47 19.05
C LYS A 180 -10.90 -3.46 20.19
N LEU A 181 -10.14 -3.06 21.21
CA LEU A 181 -10.15 -3.74 22.51
C LEU A 181 -11.54 -3.63 23.14
N GLY A 182 -12.00 -4.72 23.77
CA GLY A 182 -13.28 -4.80 24.48
C GLY A 182 -13.17 -4.51 25.98
N ALA A 183 -11.95 -4.55 26.53
CA ALA A 183 -11.63 -4.17 27.90
C ALA A 183 -10.16 -3.74 27.99
N THR A 184 -9.82 -2.88 28.95
CA THR A 184 -8.43 -2.47 29.19
C THR A 184 -7.57 -3.68 29.51
N SER A 185 -6.49 -3.84 28.74
CA SER A 185 -5.50 -4.91 28.93
C SER A 185 -4.32 -4.33 29.70
N LYS A 186 -4.07 -4.84 30.91
CA LYS A 186 -3.07 -4.30 31.82
C LYS A 186 -1.69 -4.83 31.47
N LYS A 187 -0.67 -4.09 31.90
CA LYS A 187 0.71 -4.60 31.91
C LYS A 187 0.77 -5.94 32.65
N ARG A 188 1.45 -6.92 32.03
CA ARG A 188 1.56 -8.33 32.43
C ARG A 188 0.32 -9.21 32.16
N ASP A 189 -0.74 -8.69 31.55
CA ASP A 189 -1.82 -9.56 31.07
C ASP A 189 -1.31 -10.41 29.91
N ALA A 190 -1.66 -11.69 29.89
CA ALA A 190 -1.32 -12.64 28.82
C ALA A 190 -2.53 -12.94 27.91
N ALA A 191 -3.56 -12.11 27.98
CA ALA A 191 -4.76 -12.22 27.18
C ALA A 191 -5.33 -10.84 26.90
N VAL A 192 -6.04 -10.70 25.78
CA VAL A 192 -6.77 -9.49 25.40
C VAL A 192 -8.23 -9.83 25.13
N THR A 193 -9.12 -8.91 25.51
CA THR A 193 -10.55 -8.99 25.20
C THR A 193 -10.84 -8.10 24.00
N LEU A 194 -11.64 -8.58 23.06
CA LEU A 194 -11.99 -7.92 21.81
C LEU A 194 -13.38 -7.27 21.93
N SER A 195 -13.62 -6.18 21.20
CA SER A 195 -14.91 -5.49 21.22
C SER A 195 -16.00 -6.21 20.44
N GLU A 196 -15.63 -7.14 19.57
CA GLU A 196 -16.52 -7.97 18.77
C GLU A 196 -15.82 -9.30 18.45
N ALA A 197 -16.62 -10.34 18.24
CA ALA A 197 -16.13 -11.67 17.87
C ALA A 197 -15.38 -11.64 16.53
N VAL A 198 -14.20 -12.27 16.49
CA VAL A 198 -13.43 -12.48 15.25
C VAL A 198 -13.66 -13.87 14.68
N THR A 199 -13.75 -13.95 13.35
CA THR A 199 -13.85 -15.22 12.62
C THR A 199 -12.72 -15.32 11.60
N GLY A 200 -12.19 -16.54 11.44
CA GLY A 200 -11.06 -16.83 10.54
C GLY A 200 -9.67 -16.62 11.17
N TRP A 201 -9.58 -15.98 12.33
CA TRP A 201 -8.33 -15.90 13.11
C TRP A 201 -7.99 -17.29 13.68
N ARG A 202 -6.71 -17.61 13.80
CA ARG A 202 -6.23 -18.94 14.19
C ARG A 202 -5.15 -18.85 15.25
N ILE A 203 -5.01 -19.93 16.02
CA ILE A 203 -3.82 -20.16 16.85
C ILE A 203 -2.58 -20.13 15.94
N GLY A 204 -1.55 -19.40 16.37
CA GLY A 204 -0.34 -19.14 15.60
C GLY A 204 -0.39 -17.87 14.75
N ASP A 205 -1.54 -17.21 14.61
CA ASP A 205 -1.58 -15.91 13.94
C ASP A 205 -0.82 -14.85 14.75
N ARG A 206 -0.15 -13.94 14.04
CA ARG A 206 0.51 -12.78 14.63
C ARG A 206 -0.48 -11.64 14.72
N VAL A 207 -0.49 -10.98 15.86
CA VAL A 207 -1.36 -9.83 16.13
C VAL A 207 -0.54 -8.67 16.68
N ILE A 208 -1.00 -7.45 16.44
CA ILE A 208 -0.54 -6.26 17.15
C ILE A 208 -1.62 -5.76 18.10
N ILE A 209 -1.19 -5.23 19.25
CA ILE A 209 -2.01 -4.51 20.21
C ILE A 209 -1.48 -3.07 20.20
N THR A 210 -2.29 -2.12 19.73
CA THR A 210 -1.83 -0.76 19.45
C THR A 210 -1.62 0.06 20.73
N ALA A 211 -0.68 1.01 20.67
CA ALA A 211 -0.42 1.95 21.75
C ALA A 211 -1.69 2.70 22.15
N THR A 212 -1.82 3.05 23.43
CA THR A 212 -2.90 3.92 23.93
C THR A 212 -2.39 5.06 24.79
N HIS A 213 -1.07 5.26 24.80
CA HIS A 213 -0.41 6.36 25.47
C HIS A 213 0.68 6.90 24.56
N LEU A 214 0.82 8.22 24.54
CA LEU A 214 1.89 8.84 23.78
C LEU A 214 3.24 8.58 24.45
N GLY A 215 4.00 7.62 23.92
CA GLY A 215 5.35 7.33 24.42
C GLY A 215 6.40 8.39 24.07
N ARG A 216 6.13 9.31 23.13
CA ARG A 216 7.10 10.24 22.52
C ARG A 216 6.76 11.71 22.73
N ASP A 217 7.73 12.49 23.21
CA ASP A 217 7.70 13.95 23.12
C ASP A 217 8.33 14.40 21.78
N ASN A 218 7.55 15.04 20.91
CA ASN A 218 8.03 15.76 19.72
C ASN A 218 8.61 14.92 18.55
N GLY A 219 8.05 13.75 18.23
CA GLY A 219 8.33 13.07 16.94
C GLY A 219 9.75 12.48 16.77
N GLY A 220 10.42 12.02 17.83
CA GLY A 220 11.76 11.42 17.76
C GLY A 220 11.86 9.99 18.34
N GLY A 221 12.57 9.11 17.62
CA GLY A 221 13.07 7.79 18.10
C GLY A 221 12.10 6.60 18.02
N THR A 222 12.63 5.38 17.86
CA THR A 222 11.86 4.11 17.87
C THR A 222 11.77 3.46 19.25
N ASP A 223 12.55 3.94 20.21
CA ASP A 223 12.76 3.27 21.51
C ASP A 223 11.61 3.50 22.50
N LEU A 224 10.65 4.33 22.10
CA LEU A 224 9.49 4.74 22.88
C LEU A 224 8.16 4.24 22.26
N LEU A 225 8.24 3.29 21.34
CA LEU A 225 7.08 2.63 20.76
C LEU A 225 6.43 1.68 21.78
N GLU A 226 5.11 1.76 21.92
CA GLU A 226 4.28 0.99 22.83
C GLU A 226 3.39 -0.04 22.12
N THR A 227 3.19 0.03 20.79
CA THR A 227 2.48 -1.06 20.08
C THR A 227 3.24 -2.37 20.19
N GLU A 228 2.54 -3.43 20.59
CA GLU A 228 3.14 -4.72 20.89
C GLU A 228 2.71 -5.81 19.91
N GLU A 229 3.67 -6.53 19.33
CA GLU A 229 3.40 -7.72 18.50
C GLU A 229 3.37 -8.98 19.38
N ARG A 230 2.39 -9.86 19.15
CA ARG A 230 2.18 -11.12 19.86
C ARG A 230 1.74 -12.23 18.92
N THR A 231 1.90 -13.46 19.35
CA THR A 231 1.34 -14.64 18.68
C THR A 231 0.16 -15.17 19.50
N VAL A 232 -0.95 -15.47 18.83
CA VAL A 232 -2.14 -16.05 19.45
C VAL A 232 -1.88 -17.51 19.80
N THR A 233 -2.07 -17.89 21.06
CA THR A 233 -1.89 -19.27 21.56
C THR A 233 -3.22 -20.01 21.78
N ALA A 234 -4.30 -19.28 22.01
CA ALA A 234 -5.66 -19.79 22.07
C ALA A 234 -6.66 -18.68 21.76
N ILE A 235 -7.83 -19.07 21.27
CA ILE A 235 -8.99 -18.21 21.03
C ILE A 235 -10.14 -18.88 21.77
N ASP A 236 -10.95 -18.12 22.50
CA ASP A 236 -12.13 -18.68 23.14
C ASP A 236 -13.22 -19.07 22.13
N ASP A 237 -14.20 -19.86 22.56
CA ASP A 237 -15.25 -20.38 21.67
C ASP A 237 -16.12 -19.26 21.06
N ALA A 238 -16.21 -18.11 21.74
CA ALA A 238 -16.94 -16.94 21.26
C ALA A 238 -16.15 -16.11 20.23
N GLY A 239 -14.83 -16.27 20.16
CA GLY A 239 -13.96 -15.44 19.32
C GLY A 239 -13.75 -14.02 19.86
N GLU A 240 -14.01 -13.77 21.13
CA GLU A 240 -13.94 -12.45 21.78
C GLU A 240 -12.73 -12.31 22.69
N LYS A 241 -11.97 -13.40 22.92
CA LYS A 241 -10.78 -13.37 23.76
C LYS A 241 -9.62 -14.13 23.12
N LEU A 242 -8.45 -13.49 23.11
CA LEU A 242 -7.21 -14.07 22.62
C LEU A 242 -6.25 -14.30 23.78
N MET A 243 -5.67 -15.49 23.85
CA MET A 243 -4.51 -15.78 24.69
C MET A 243 -3.24 -15.52 23.90
N LEU A 244 -2.22 -14.93 24.53
CA LEU A 244 -0.99 -14.49 23.91
C LEU A 244 0.18 -15.38 24.32
N ASN A 245 1.21 -15.46 23.48
CA ASN A 245 2.43 -16.21 23.79
C ASN A 245 3.26 -15.61 24.94
N GLU A 246 3.17 -14.30 25.12
CA GLU A 246 3.90 -13.55 26.14
C GLU A 246 3.02 -12.47 26.76
N PRO A 247 3.14 -12.19 28.08
CA PRO A 247 2.47 -11.08 28.72
C PRO A 247 2.76 -9.72 28.07
N LEU A 248 1.78 -8.82 28.08
CA LEU A 248 1.94 -7.43 27.62
C LEU A 248 2.94 -6.68 28.51
N LYS A 249 3.77 -5.85 27.89
CA LYS A 249 4.74 -4.98 28.57
C LYS A 249 4.13 -3.64 28.95
N ARG A 250 3.05 -3.25 28.27
CA ARG A 250 2.32 -1.99 28.43
C ARG A 250 0.86 -2.24 28.81
N GLU A 251 0.22 -1.18 29.30
CA GLU A 251 -1.24 -1.14 29.41
C GLU A 251 -1.81 -0.63 28.09
N HIS A 252 -2.95 -1.17 27.69
CA HIS A 252 -3.67 -0.79 26.48
C HIS A 252 -5.14 -0.56 26.84
N LEU A 253 -5.61 0.68 26.71
CA LEU A 253 -6.97 1.09 27.02
C LEU A 253 -7.99 0.41 26.10
N GLY A 254 -9.06 -0.14 26.68
CA GLY A 254 -10.10 -0.88 25.96
C GLY A 254 -11.53 -0.50 26.34
N GLU A 255 -11.71 0.57 27.11
CA GLU A 255 -13.00 1.03 27.63
C GLU A 255 -13.34 2.44 27.12
N GLY A 256 -14.62 2.78 27.06
CA GLY A 256 -15.10 4.10 26.61
C GLY A 256 -14.87 4.38 25.12
N ASP A 257 -14.78 5.67 24.79
CA ASP A 257 -14.67 6.15 23.40
C ASP A 257 -13.25 6.03 22.81
N PHE A 258 -12.22 6.00 23.66
CA PHE A 258 -10.80 6.07 23.33
C PHE A 258 -10.11 4.76 23.73
N ARG A 259 -9.96 3.87 22.76
CA ARG A 259 -9.51 2.49 22.96
C ARG A 259 -8.62 2.05 21.81
N GLY A 260 -7.61 1.25 22.15
CA GLY A 260 -6.70 0.63 21.20
C GLY A 260 -7.35 -0.45 20.35
N GLU A 261 -6.57 -0.96 19.42
CA GLU A 261 -6.93 -1.97 18.44
C GLU A 261 -6.16 -3.27 18.70
N VAL A 262 -6.77 -4.37 18.30
CA VAL A 262 -6.07 -5.64 18.05
C VAL A 262 -6.19 -5.96 16.57
N ALA A 263 -5.07 -6.18 15.89
CA ALA A 263 -5.04 -6.40 14.45
C ALA A 263 -4.22 -7.62 14.05
N ASN A 264 -4.78 -8.46 13.16
CA ASN A 264 -4.16 -9.69 12.69
C ASN A 264 -3.29 -9.43 11.46
N LEU A 265 -2.01 -9.81 11.57
CA LEU A 265 -0.99 -9.64 10.53
C LEU A 265 -0.83 -10.85 9.60
N SER A 266 -1.37 -12.02 9.94
CA SER A 266 -1.14 -13.28 9.23
C SER A 266 -2.15 -13.54 8.12
N ARG A 267 -1.70 -13.93 6.92
CA ARG A 267 -2.55 -14.47 5.85
C ARG A 267 -1.94 -15.74 5.24
N ASN A 268 -2.72 -16.49 4.48
CA ASN A 268 -2.25 -17.73 3.83
C ASN A 268 -1.80 -17.54 2.37
N VAL A 269 -2.05 -16.37 1.78
CA VAL A 269 -1.38 -15.92 0.54
C VAL A 269 -0.32 -14.93 0.95
N ILE A 270 0.95 -15.21 0.68
CA ILE A 270 2.08 -14.47 1.22
C ILE A 270 3.03 -14.09 0.09
N VAL A 271 3.40 -12.81 0.04
CA VAL A 271 4.53 -12.31 -0.76
C VAL A 271 5.56 -11.73 0.20
N GLU A 272 6.79 -12.23 0.13
CA GLU A 272 7.87 -11.78 1.00
C GLU A 272 9.22 -11.71 0.30
N SER A 273 10.18 -10.98 0.87
CA SER A 273 11.59 -11.11 0.46
C SER A 273 12.28 -12.26 1.18
N ALA A 274 13.22 -12.92 0.52
CA ALA A 274 13.97 -14.05 1.08
C ALA A 274 14.83 -13.67 2.29
N ASN A 275 15.38 -12.46 2.31
CA ASN A 275 16.14 -11.91 3.43
C ASN A 275 15.51 -10.59 3.90
N PRO A 276 14.81 -10.56 5.03
CA PRO A 276 14.24 -9.35 5.60
C PRO A 276 15.26 -8.23 5.88
N ASP A 277 16.51 -8.57 6.20
CA ASP A 277 17.56 -7.59 6.52
C ASP A 277 18.43 -7.25 5.30
N GLY A 278 18.17 -7.92 4.17
CA GLY A 278 18.94 -7.79 2.93
C GLY A 278 18.24 -6.96 1.85
N ILE A 279 18.53 -7.31 0.59
CA ILE A 279 17.83 -6.74 -0.57
C ILE A 279 16.40 -7.25 -0.56
N ARG A 280 15.46 -6.30 -0.50
CA ARG A 280 14.03 -6.58 -0.56
C ARG A 280 13.47 -6.41 -1.97
N GLY A 281 12.40 -7.13 -2.23
CA GLY A 281 11.61 -6.99 -3.44
C GLY A 281 10.44 -6.01 -3.28
N HIS A 282 9.71 -5.82 -4.37
CA HIS A 282 8.54 -4.94 -4.43
C HIS A 282 7.48 -5.57 -5.34
N THR A 283 6.24 -5.08 -5.27
CA THR A 283 5.21 -5.45 -6.24
C THR A 283 4.65 -4.23 -6.94
N MET A 284 4.16 -4.41 -8.17
CA MET A 284 3.60 -3.31 -8.94
C MET A 284 2.47 -3.76 -9.87
N TYR A 285 1.36 -3.03 -9.85
CA TYR A 285 0.38 -2.96 -10.94
C TYR A 285 0.74 -1.74 -11.78
N HIS A 286 1.21 -1.94 -13.00
CA HIS A 286 1.60 -0.87 -13.90
C HIS A 286 0.41 -0.48 -14.82
N ARG A 287 0.61 0.53 -15.66
CA ARG A 287 -0.27 0.92 -16.79
C ARG A 287 -0.97 -0.28 -17.44
N GLY A 288 -2.28 -0.18 -17.61
CA GLY A 288 -3.11 -1.17 -18.30
C GLY A 288 -3.47 -2.42 -17.48
N SER A 289 -2.91 -2.59 -16.28
CA SER A 289 -3.16 -3.76 -15.45
C SER A 289 -4.61 -3.91 -15.00
N ALA A 290 -4.98 -5.13 -14.63
CA ALA A 290 -6.23 -5.46 -13.95
C ALA A 290 -5.94 -6.37 -12.75
N GLY A 291 -6.91 -6.50 -11.86
CA GLY A 291 -6.82 -7.43 -10.75
C GLY A 291 -7.49 -6.95 -9.47
N SER A 292 -7.34 -7.71 -8.40
CA SER A 292 -7.72 -7.38 -7.04
C SER A 292 -6.88 -8.19 -6.04
N ILE A 293 -6.95 -7.76 -4.79
CA ILE A 293 -6.28 -8.41 -3.68
C ILE A 293 -7.32 -8.59 -2.58
N SER A 294 -7.47 -9.80 -2.07
CA SER A 294 -8.21 -10.05 -0.83
C SER A 294 -7.44 -10.95 0.13
N TYR A 295 -7.25 -10.50 1.36
CA TYR A 295 -6.68 -11.31 2.44
C TYR A 295 -5.31 -11.93 2.11
N ALA A 296 -4.41 -11.12 1.53
CA ALA A 296 -3.01 -11.49 1.28
C ALA A 296 -2.06 -10.69 2.19
N GLU A 297 -0.92 -11.29 2.51
CA GLU A 297 0.13 -10.73 3.36
C GLU A 297 1.34 -10.35 2.51
N PHE A 298 1.76 -9.09 2.65
CA PHE A 298 2.91 -8.49 1.98
C PHE A 298 3.90 -8.08 3.05
N ARG A 299 4.97 -8.85 3.23
CA ARG A 299 5.90 -8.65 4.35
C ARG A 299 7.35 -8.59 3.94
N HIS A 300 8.14 -7.79 4.65
CA HIS A 300 9.57 -7.65 4.35
C HIS A 300 9.80 -7.20 2.89
N LEU A 301 8.94 -6.33 2.39
CA LEU A 301 9.01 -5.77 1.03
C LEU A 301 9.43 -4.29 1.08
N GLY A 302 9.37 -3.63 -0.08
CA GLY A 302 9.78 -2.25 -0.27
C GLY A 302 11.30 -2.13 -0.31
N LYS A 303 11.83 -1.40 -1.28
CA LYS A 303 13.27 -1.12 -1.37
C LYS A 303 13.59 0.18 -0.67
N LYS A 304 14.49 0.12 0.31
CA LYS A 304 14.95 1.28 1.09
C LYS A 304 15.57 2.32 0.18
N ASP A 305 15.17 3.58 0.35
CA ASP A 305 15.70 4.74 -0.37
C ASP A 305 15.57 4.67 -1.91
N VAL A 306 14.71 3.80 -2.46
CA VAL A 306 14.46 3.67 -3.92
C VAL A 306 13.02 4.09 -4.26
N LEU A 307 12.89 5.16 -5.04
CA LEU A 307 11.59 5.69 -5.51
C LEU A 307 10.82 4.65 -6.33
N GLY A 308 9.50 4.57 -6.12
CA GLY A 308 8.62 3.72 -6.94
C GLY A 308 8.73 2.21 -6.66
N ARG A 309 9.44 1.80 -5.60
CA ARG A 309 9.69 0.39 -5.25
C ARG A 309 9.10 0.08 -3.87
N TYR A 310 7.77 0.11 -3.79
CA TYR A 310 6.97 -0.02 -2.56
C TYR A 310 6.48 -1.46 -2.34
N ALA A 311 5.97 -1.78 -1.15
CA ALA A 311 5.44 -3.13 -0.90
C ALA A 311 4.26 -3.46 -1.83
N LEU A 312 3.31 -2.52 -2.00
CA LEU A 312 2.29 -2.50 -3.04
C LEU A 312 2.33 -1.15 -3.78
N HIS A 313 2.49 -1.18 -5.11
CA HIS A 313 2.49 0.03 -5.93
C HIS A 313 1.47 -0.08 -7.07
N PHE A 314 0.48 0.80 -7.10
CA PHE A 314 -0.41 1.00 -8.24
C PHE A 314 0.11 2.19 -9.04
N HIS A 315 0.85 1.90 -10.11
CA HIS A 315 1.63 2.86 -10.87
C HIS A 315 0.99 3.17 -12.23
N LEU A 316 0.37 4.35 -12.31
CA LEU A 316 -0.19 4.93 -13.53
C LEU A 316 -1.22 4.01 -14.21
N VAL A 317 -1.99 3.28 -13.40
CA VAL A 317 -3.03 2.36 -13.87
C VAL A 317 -4.20 3.11 -14.51
N GLY A 318 -4.35 4.40 -14.20
CA GLY A 318 -5.47 5.22 -14.65
C GLY A 318 -6.79 4.68 -14.11
N ASN A 319 -7.70 4.30 -15.02
CA ASN A 319 -9.02 3.75 -14.68
C ASN A 319 -9.20 2.29 -15.14
N THR A 320 -8.14 1.62 -15.58
CA THR A 320 -8.21 0.21 -16.03
C THR A 320 -8.55 -0.75 -14.88
N MET A 321 -8.28 -0.33 -13.64
CA MET A 321 -8.65 -0.99 -12.40
C MET A 321 -9.84 -0.30 -11.69
N ARG A 322 -10.75 0.35 -12.44
CA ARG A 322 -11.93 0.97 -11.85
C ARG A 322 -12.75 -0.07 -11.07
N GLY A 323 -12.92 0.17 -9.77
CA GLY A 323 -13.65 -0.73 -8.88
C GLY A 323 -12.85 -1.96 -8.41
N SER A 324 -11.59 -2.12 -8.87
CA SER A 324 -10.66 -3.08 -8.26
C SER A 324 -10.42 -2.74 -6.81
N SER A 325 -10.07 -3.76 -6.03
CA SER A 325 -9.99 -3.62 -4.59
C SER A 325 -8.76 -4.27 -3.99
N VAL A 326 -8.29 -3.68 -2.88
CA VAL A 326 -7.37 -4.26 -1.92
C VAL A 326 -8.15 -4.38 -0.62
N ILE A 327 -8.59 -5.60 -0.30
CA ILE A 327 -9.46 -5.87 0.85
C ILE A 327 -8.71 -6.76 1.84
N GLY A 328 -8.67 -6.38 3.11
CA GLY A 328 -8.22 -7.31 4.14
C GLY A 328 -6.71 -7.61 4.13
N ALA A 329 -5.93 -6.86 3.34
CA ALA A 329 -4.50 -7.11 3.16
C ALA A 329 -3.72 -6.73 4.43
N SER A 330 -2.68 -7.51 4.71
CA SER A 330 -1.71 -7.20 5.77
C SER A 330 -0.41 -6.77 5.08
N ILE A 331 0.06 -5.55 5.32
CA ILE A 331 1.25 -5.00 4.68
C ILE A 331 2.18 -4.52 5.78
N HIS A 332 3.26 -5.24 6.03
CA HIS A 332 4.06 -4.95 7.21
C HIS A 332 5.55 -5.19 7.07
N ASN A 333 6.30 -4.48 7.93
CA ASN A 333 7.75 -4.44 7.91
C ASN A 333 8.23 -4.12 6.50
N SER A 334 7.86 -2.95 6.00
CA SER A 334 8.26 -2.46 4.67
C SER A 334 9.46 -1.50 4.83
N HIS A 335 10.50 -1.65 3.99
CA HIS A 335 11.60 -0.68 3.95
C HIS A 335 11.27 0.54 3.08
N ASN A 336 10.02 0.65 2.65
CA ASN A 336 9.46 1.80 1.96
C ASN A 336 7.96 1.87 2.31
N ARG A 337 7.18 2.69 1.60
CA ARG A 337 5.73 2.84 1.81
C ARG A 337 4.98 1.49 1.73
N TRP A 338 3.86 1.36 2.47
CA TRP A 338 3.06 0.12 2.44
C TRP A 338 2.30 0.00 1.12
N LEU A 339 1.46 1.00 0.83
CA LEU A 339 0.61 1.02 -0.35
C LEU A 339 0.65 2.40 -0.97
N THR A 340 1.13 2.46 -2.21
CA THR A 340 1.19 3.68 -3.00
C THR A 340 0.18 3.63 -4.14
N ILE A 341 -0.63 4.68 -4.26
CA ILE A 341 -1.52 4.95 -5.37
C ILE A 341 -0.89 6.12 -6.15
N HIS A 342 -0.49 5.87 -7.39
CA HIS A 342 0.19 6.86 -8.24
C HIS A 342 -0.53 6.93 -9.58
N GLY A 343 -1.07 8.09 -9.94
CA GLY A 343 -1.84 8.29 -11.18
C GLY A 343 -2.91 7.20 -11.42
N THR A 344 -3.54 6.77 -10.33
CA THR A 344 -4.51 5.66 -10.30
C THR A 344 -5.79 6.14 -9.63
N ASN A 345 -6.93 5.80 -10.23
CA ASN A 345 -8.25 6.30 -9.86
C ASN A 345 -9.20 5.15 -9.53
N TYR A 346 -10.24 5.43 -8.74
CA TYR A 346 -11.33 4.50 -8.44
C TYR A 346 -10.90 3.20 -7.72
N LEU A 347 -9.75 3.19 -7.04
CA LEU A 347 -9.30 2.04 -6.26
C LEU A 347 -10.01 1.99 -4.90
N VAL A 348 -10.42 0.80 -4.48
CA VAL A 348 -10.98 0.56 -3.14
C VAL A 348 -9.93 -0.11 -2.25
N VAL A 349 -9.43 0.58 -1.24
CA VAL A 349 -8.53 0.04 -0.21
C VAL A 349 -9.31 -0.04 1.10
N ARG A 350 -9.64 -1.26 1.54
CA ARG A 350 -10.55 -1.46 2.66
C ARG A 350 -10.08 -2.54 3.61
N ASP A 351 -10.24 -2.29 4.91
CA ASP A 351 -9.94 -3.28 5.95
C ASP A 351 -8.48 -3.78 5.90
N CYS A 352 -7.57 -2.93 5.44
CA CYS A 352 -6.15 -3.29 5.39
C CYS A 352 -5.46 -2.90 6.69
N VAL A 353 -4.42 -3.65 7.05
CA VAL A 353 -3.54 -3.35 8.18
C VAL A 353 -2.15 -3.02 7.61
N GLY A 354 -1.73 -1.78 7.78
CA GLY A 354 -0.36 -1.32 7.57
C GLY A 354 0.39 -1.30 8.90
N TYR A 355 1.53 -1.99 8.99
CA TYR A 355 2.34 -2.03 10.21
C TYR A 355 3.83 -1.92 9.94
N ARG A 356 4.54 -0.95 10.54
CA ARG A 356 5.99 -0.71 10.34
C ARG A 356 6.38 -0.48 8.87
N SER A 357 6.47 0.79 8.45
CA SER A 357 7.11 1.18 7.19
C SER A 357 8.24 2.18 7.42
N ILE A 358 9.11 2.34 6.41
CA ILE A 358 9.93 3.55 6.24
C ILE A 358 9.20 4.46 5.25
N GLY A 359 9.02 5.72 5.62
CA GLY A 359 8.21 6.67 4.89
C GLY A 359 6.72 6.57 5.19
N HIS A 360 5.93 7.33 4.42
CA HIS A 360 4.46 7.32 4.51
C HIS A 360 3.86 5.92 4.34
N GLY A 361 2.73 5.65 5.01
CA GLY A 361 2.04 4.38 5.00
C GLY A 361 1.18 4.19 3.74
N TYR A 362 -0.06 4.67 3.80
CA TYR A 362 -0.96 4.79 2.65
C TYR A 362 -0.72 6.14 1.96
N PHE A 363 -0.25 6.12 0.72
CA PHE A 363 0.33 7.29 0.06
C PHE A 363 -0.25 7.48 -1.35
N LEU A 364 -0.81 8.67 -1.62
CA LEU A 364 -1.28 9.10 -2.94
C LEU A 364 -0.25 10.07 -3.53
N GLU A 365 0.45 9.67 -4.60
CA GLU A 365 1.82 10.14 -4.90
C GLU A 365 1.95 11.51 -5.57
N ASP A 366 1.10 11.84 -6.55
CA ASP A 366 1.35 13.01 -7.40
C ASP A 366 0.23 14.06 -7.42
N GLY A 367 -0.91 13.76 -6.79
CA GLY A 367 -2.04 14.67 -6.65
C GLY A 367 -3.09 14.54 -7.76
N THR A 368 -2.87 13.68 -8.77
CA THR A 368 -3.86 13.39 -9.83
C THR A 368 -4.79 12.23 -9.51
N GLU A 369 -4.54 11.52 -8.41
CA GLU A 369 -5.30 10.34 -8.00
C GLU A 369 -6.67 10.73 -7.44
N VAL A 370 -7.75 10.36 -8.13
CA VAL A 370 -9.11 10.76 -7.79
C VAL A 370 -10.07 9.57 -7.66
N GLN A 371 -11.11 9.77 -6.88
CA GLN A 371 -12.18 8.84 -6.57
C GLN A 371 -11.72 7.53 -5.93
N ASN A 372 -10.56 7.53 -5.27
CA ASN A 372 -10.12 6.39 -4.47
C ASN A 372 -10.85 6.38 -3.12
N ILE A 373 -11.08 5.18 -2.60
CA ILE A 373 -11.77 4.94 -1.33
C ILE A 373 -10.81 4.23 -0.39
N LEU A 374 -10.46 4.89 0.71
CA LEU A 374 -9.72 4.32 1.83
C LEU A 374 -10.68 4.18 3.00
N ASP A 375 -11.09 2.95 3.30
CA ASP A 375 -12.12 2.66 4.28
C ASP A 375 -11.69 1.62 5.33
N ARG A 376 -11.83 1.95 6.61
CA ARG A 376 -11.53 1.02 7.71
C ARG A 376 -10.12 0.43 7.64
N ASN A 377 -9.14 1.20 7.18
CA ASN A 377 -7.74 0.81 7.22
C ASN A 377 -7.10 1.22 8.55
N LEU A 378 -6.15 0.42 9.00
CA LEU A 378 -5.38 0.66 10.22
C LEU A 378 -3.92 0.94 9.83
N ALA A 379 -3.43 2.14 10.16
CA ALA A 379 -2.09 2.63 9.83
C ALA A 379 -1.24 2.77 11.09
N VAL A 380 -0.35 1.80 11.32
CA VAL A 380 0.42 1.71 12.56
C VAL A 380 1.92 1.76 12.27
N GLN A 381 2.61 2.73 12.86
CA GLN A 381 4.06 2.83 12.76
C GLN A 381 4.62 3.08 11.33
N ALA A 382 4.05 4.04 10.59
CA ALA A 382 4.74 4.63 9.43
C ALA A 382 5.88 5.54 9.93
N MET A 383 7.13 5.09 9.79
CA MET A 383 8.31 5.80 10.32
C MET A 383 8.90 6.76 9.30
N ASP A 384 9.72 7.70 9.77
CA ASP A 384 10.44 8.61 8.89
C ASP A 384 11.43 7.86 7.99
N GLY A 385 11.59 8.40 6.79
CA GLY A 385 12.61 7.98 5.85
C GLY A 385 13.37 9.18 5.34
N LYS A 386 14.39 8.92 4.52
CA LYS A 386 14.97 10.00 3.72
C LYS A 386 13.95 10.44 2.69
N LYS A 387 13.93 11.74 2.43
CA LYS A 387 13.32 12.29 1.22
C LYS A 387 13.84 11.54 -0.01
N LEU A 388 12.95 11.00 -0.82
CA LEU A 388 13.35 10.26 -2.02
C LEU A 388 13.75 11.26 -3.13
N PRO A 389 14.72 10.90 -4.00
CA PRO A 389 15.13 11.76 -5.11
C PRO A 389 14.03 11.83 -6.17
N LYS A 390 13.95 12.95 -6.90
CA LYS A 390 13.04 13.14 -8.06
C LYS A 390 11.55 12.91 -7.78
N GLN A 391 11.10 13.14 -6.54
CA GLN A 391 9.67 13.10 -6.21
C GLN A 391 8.91 14.19 -6.99
N VAL A 392 7.71 13.86 -7.46
CA VAL A 392 6.84 14.79 -8.19
C VAL A 392 6.42 15.96 -7.29
N LEU A 393 6.10 15.66 -6.03
CA LEU A 393 5.70 16.64 -5.04
C LEU A 393 6.90 17.02 -4.16
N PRO A 394 7.45 18.25 -4.27
CA PRO A 394 8.68 18.64 -3.58
C PRO A 394 8.50 18.80 -2.06
N PHE A 395 7.25 18.91 -1.61
CA PHE A 395 6.87 18.97 -0.20
C PHE A 395 6.71 17.59 0.45
N ASP A 396 6.77 16.49 -0.31
CA ASP A 396 6.93 15.15 0.25
C ASP A 396 8.34 15.02 0.84
N GLN A 397 8.44 15.12 2.17
CA GLN A 397 9.71 14.93 2.90
C GLN A 397 9.93 13.47 3.33
N ASN A 398 8.92 12.60 3.18
CA ASN A 398 8.94 11.22 3.64
C ASN A 398 9.00 11.05 5.17
N ASP A 399 8.41 11.99 5.93
CA ASP A 399 8.50 12.10 7.39
C ASP A 399 7.65 11.08 8.19
N GLY A 400 7.03 10.09 7.53
CA GLY A 400 6.22 9.08 8.22
C GLY A 400 4.83 9.59 8.60
N ALA A 401 3.89 9.48 7.65
CA ALA A 401 2.47 9.73 7.86
C ALA A 401 1.70 8.42 7.69
N GLY A 402 0.72 8.13 8.54
CA GLY A 402 -0.16 6.96 8.34
C GLY A 402 -0.92 7.04 7.02
N PHE A 403 -1.49 8.21 6.74
CA PHE A 403 -2.17 8.55 5.49
C PHE A 403 -1.63 9.86 4.92
N TRP A 404 -1.23 9.87 3.65
CA TRP A 404 -0.70 11.04 2.96
C TRP A 404 -1.33 11.24 1.58
N TRP A 405 -1.75 12.46 1.27
CA TRP A 405 -2.36 12.78 -0.03
C TRP A 405 -2.34 14.28 -0.35
N ALA A 406 -2.58 14.62 -1.63
CA ALA A 406 -2.45 15.99 -2.15
C ALA A 406 -3.70 16.58 -2.85
N ASN A 407 -4.81 15.83 -2.93
CA ASN A 407 -6.08 16.36 -3.46
C ASN A 407 -7.32 15.84 -2.71
N SER A 408 -8.40 16.62 -2.74
CA SER A 408 -9.60 16.33 -1.96
C SER A 408 -10.54 15.30 -2.59
N LEU A 409 -10.43 14.94 -3.87
CA LEU A 409 -11.43 14.12 -4.56
C LEU A 409 -11.29 12.63 -4.22
N ASN A 410 -11.13 12.28 -2.95
CA ASN A 410 -10.99 10.93 -2.44
C ASN A 410 -11.86 10.75 -1.17
N THR A 411 -12.07 9.49 -0.78
CA THR A 411 -12.85 9.12 0.40
C THR A 411 -11.95 8.51 1.47
N PHE A 412 -12.04 9.02 2.69
CA PHE A 412 -11.40 8.46 3.87
C PHE A 412 -12.46 8.25 4.94
N THR A 413 -12.83 6.99 5.21
CA THR A 413 -13.85 6.69 6.21
C THR A 413 -13.41 5.62 7.19
N ARG A 414 -13.71 5.80 8.48
CA ARG A 414 -13.51 4.76 9.53
C ARG A 414 -12.07 4.27 9.66
N ASN A 415 -11.08 5.00 9.14
CA ASN A 415 -9.68 4.63 9.24
C ASN A 415 -9.16 4.98 10.63
N VAL A 416 -8.09 4.31 11.04
CA VAL A 416 -7.38 4.60 12.28
C VAL A 416 -5.89 4.79 11.97
N SER A 417 -5.29 5.88 12.44
CA SER A 417 -3.84 6.05 12.53
C SER A 417 -3.38 5.89 13.97
N CYS A 418 -2.31 5.13 14.18
CA CYS A 418 -1.70 4.96 15.49
C CYS A 418 -0.17 4.98 15.41
N GLU A 419 0.47 5.77 16.26
CA GLU A 419 1.90 5.67 16.52
C GLU A 419 2.79 5.82 15.27
N ASN A 420 2.34 6.57 14.27
CA ASN A 420 3.17 6.96 13.14
C ASN A 420 4.21 8.00 13.60
N ASN A 421 5.30 8.21 12.85
CA ASN A 421 6.38 9.08 13.31
C ASN A 421 5.90 10.52 13.48
N HIS A 422 5.45 11.17 12.39
CA HIS A 422 5.17 12.59 12.43
C HIS A 422 3.69 12.93 12.28
N TYR A 423 2.94 12.17 11.48
CA TYR A 423 1.53 12.45 11.20
C TYR A 423 0.65 11.21 11.25
N GLY A 424 -0.55 11.32 11.81
CA GLY A 424 -1.63 10.38 11.54
C GLY A 424 -2.14 10.54 10.11
N TYR A 425 -2.71 11.71 9.83
CA TYR A 425 -3.21 12.14 8.53
C TYR A 425 -2.50 13.41 8.09
N PHE A 426 -1.92 13.41 6.89
CA PHE A 426 -1.23 14.57 6.34
C PHE A 426 -1.70 14.89 4.92
N PHE A 427 -2.34 16.05 4.78
CA PHE A 427 -2.69 16.64 3.50
C PHE A 427 -1.76 17.80 3.18
N GLU A 428 -1.18 17.79 1.98
CA GLU A 428 -0.31 18.87 1.52
C GLU A 428 -0.49 19.14 0.01
N ALA A 429 -0.62 20.41 -0.33
CA ALA A 429 -0.84 20.92 -1.68
C ALA A 429 -0.35 22.38 -1.74
N THR A 430 0.91 22.60 -1.34
CA THR A 430 1.55 23.92 -1.39
C THR A 430 2.13 24.18 -2.77
N GLU A 431 1.67 25.26 -3.41
CA GLU A 431 2.25 25.75 -4.65
C GLU A 431 3.62 26.38 -4.35
N THR A 432 4.62 26.06 -5.17
CA THR A 432 5.96 26.64 -5.05
C THR A 432 6.40 27.22 -6.39
N SER A 433 7.53 27.92 -6.43
CA SER A 433 8.13 28.33 -7.72
C SER A 433 8.51 27.13 -8.59
N ALA A 434 8.71 25.95 -7.99
CA ALA A 434 9.11 24.72 -8.69
C ALA A 434 7.91 23.83 -9.07
N LEU A 435 6.75 23.99 -8.44
CA LEU A 435 5.57 23.16 -8.68
C LEU A 435 4.30 24.00 -8.77
N LYS A 436 3.63 23.88 -9.90
CA LYS A 436 2.25 24.33 -10.11
C LYS A 436 1.28 23.20 -9.79
N LEU A 437 0.13 23.55 -9.23
CA LEU A 437 -0.90 22.60 -8.80
C LEU A 437 -2.03 22.41 -9.81
N THR A 438 -1.91 23.04 -10.98
CA THR A 438 -2.76 22.72 -12.14
C THR A 438 -2.21 21.47 -12.81
N LEU A 439 -2.84 20.33 -12.55
CA LEU A 439 -2.41 19.01 -13.01
C LEU A 439 -3.45 18.37 -13.95
N PRO A 440 -3.08 17.40 -14.80
CA PRO A 440 -4.02 16.67 -15.64
C PRO A 440 -4.87 15.72 -14.77
N VAL A 441 -6.10 16.13 -14.46
CA VAL A 441 -7.03 15.32 -13.66
C VAL A 441 -8.03 14.63 -14.57
N GLN A 442 -8.22 13.32 -14.36
CA GLN A 442 -9.19 12.54 -15.12
C GLN A 442 -10.63 12.94 -14.75
N GLN A 443 -11.44 13.13 -15.78
CA GLN A 443 -12.85 13.51 -15.70
C GLN A 443 -13.75 12.27 -15.76
N ALA A 444 -15.05 12.46 -15.48
CA ALA A 444 -16.03 11.37 -15.48
C ALA A 444 -16.18 10.67 -16.84
N ASP A 445 -15.94 11.38 -17.95
CA ASP A 445 -15.95 10.85 -19.32
C ASP A 445 -14.65 10.13 -19.72
N GLY A 446 -13.66 10.06 -18.81
CA GLY A 446 -12.35 9.44 -19.04
C GLY A 446 -11.29 10.38 -19.64
N SER A 447 -11.65 11.59 -20.08
CA SER A 447 -10.70 12.59 -20.56
C SER A 447 -9.87 13.18 -19.42
N GLU A 448 -8.69 13.72 -19.71
CA GLU A 448 -7.90 14.51 -18.75
C GLU A 448 -8.10 16.01 -18.99
N LYS A 449 -8.22 16.77 -17.89
CA LYS A 449 -8.29 18.25 -17.95
C LYS A 449 -7.30 18.89 -17.00
N PRO A 450 -6.57 19.94 -17.43
CA PRO A 450 -5.79 20.77 -16.52
C PRO A 450 -6.69 21.36 -15.44
N THR A 451 -6.48 20.95 -14.20
CA THR A 451 -7.32 21.30 -13.05
C THR A 451 -6.43 21.68 -11.89
N ASP A 452 -6.70 22.82 -11.24
CA ASP A 452 -6.08 23.11 -9.95
C ASP A 452 -6.63 22.12 -8.92
N ILE A 453 -5.79 21.17 -8.49
CA ILE A 453 -6.19 20.07 -7.60
C ILE A 453 -6.70 20.56 -6.24
N ARG A 454 -6.38 21.82 -5.87
CA ARG A 454 -6.93 22.44 -4.68
C ARG A 454 -8.42 22.71 -4.82
N THR A 455 -8.95 22.93 -6.01
CA THR A 455 -10.39 23.24 -6.18
C THR A 455 -11.29 22.01 -6.18
N LEU A 456 -10.70 20.81 -6.05
CA LEU A 456 -11.46 19.58 -6.00
C LEU A 456 -12.24 19.46 -4.68
N PRO A 457 -13.51 19.02 -4.71
CA PRO A 457 -14.30 18.81 -3.49
C PRO A 457 -13.95 17.50 -2.79
N PHE A 458 -14.06 17.48 -1.46
CA PHE A 458 -14.08 16.23 -0.71
C PHE A 458 -15.26 15.37 -1.10
N VAL A 459 -15.01 14.07 -1.28
CA VAL A 459 -16.11 13.10 -1.31
C VAL A 459 -16.57 12.88 0.13
N ARG A 460 -15.71 12.33 1.00
CA ARG A 460 -15.98 12.12 2.43
C ARG A 460 -14.69 12.03 3.26
N PHE A 461 -14.69 12.65 4.45
CA PHE A 461 -13.72 12.39 5.53
C PHE A 461 -14.51 12.19 6.84
N GLU A 462 -14.86 10.95 7.17
CA GLU A 462 -15.86 10.67 8.21
C GLU A 462 -15.44 9.50 9.12
N ASP A 463 -15.70 9.64 10.43
CA ASP A 463 -15.46 8.61 11.45
C ASP A 463 -13.99 8.12 11.53
N ASN A 464 -13.03 8.94 11.09
CA ASN A 464 -11.60 8.62 11.19
C ASN A 464 -11.07 8.88 12.61
N GLU A 465 -10.02 8.16 12.98
CA GLU A 465 -9.41 8.26 14.31
C GLU A 465 -7.88 8.36 14.20
N ALA A 466 -7.27 9.25 14.99
CA ALA A 466 -5.82 9.38 15.10
C ALA A 466 -5.42 9.35 16.57
N HIS A 467 -4.45 8.51 16.94
CA HIS A 467 -3.97 8.47 18.30
C HIS A 467 -2.51 8.06 18.44
N CYS A 468 -1.85 8.54 19.50
CA CYS A 468 -0.44 8.22 19.78
C CYS A 468 0.54 8.56 18.63
N ASP A 469 0.11 9.26 17.59
CA ASP A 469 0.96 9.71 16.48
C ASP A 469 1.96 10.76 16.97
N GLY A 470 3.21 10.68 16.52
CA GLY A 470 4.33 11.30 17.24
C GLY A 470 4.34 12.83 17.24
N LEU A 471 3.72 13.52 16.28
CA LEU A 471 3.61 14.99 16.34
C LEU A 471 2.20 15.52 16.05
N TYR A 472 1.57 15.12 14.94
CA TYR A 472 0.25 15.59 14.56
C TYR A 472 -0.76 14.46 14.37
N GLY A 473 -2.00 14.66 14.81
CA GLY A 473 -3.10 13.74 14.51
C GLY A 473 -3.61 13.95 13.10
N VAL A 474 -4.20 15.13 12.85
CA VAL A 474 -4.64 15.54 11.52
C VAL A 474 -3.97 16.86 11.15
N ASN A 475 -3.22 16.86 10.06
CA ASN A 475 -2.53 18.02 9.52
C ASN A 475 -3.05 18.34 8.10
N LEU A 476 -3.71 19.49 7.97
CA LEU A 476 -4.23 20.02 6.71
C LEU A 476 -3.38 21.23 6.30
N GLY A 477 -2.14 20.95 5.86
CA GLY A 477 -1.20 21.91 5.30
C GLY A 477 -0.13 22.47 6.24
N GLN A 478 1.04 22.76 5.66
CA GLN A 478 2.18 23.40 6.31
C GLN A 478 2.68 24.64 5.54
N GLY A 479 2.01 25.79 5.69
CA GLY A 479 2.54 27.04 5.14
C GLY A 479 1.56 28.20 4.96
N VAL A 480 2.14 29.39 4.78
CA VAL A 480 1.48 30.71 4.66
C VAL A 480 0.66 30.94 3.37
N ASN A 481 0.40 29.91 2.56
CA ASN A 481 -0.27 30.01 1.26
C ASN A 481 -1.57 29.19 1.13
N ARG A 482 -2.30 28.95 2.23
CA ARG A 482 -3.67 28.39 2.22
C ARG A 482 -3.76 27.08 1.42
N VAL A 483 -3.30 26.00 2.02
CA VAL A 483 -3.25 24.66 1.41
C VAL A 483 -4.61 24.01 1.47
N GLY A 484 -5.27 23.81 0.33
CA GLY A 484 -6.53 23.08 0.26
C GLY A 484 -7.69 23.88 -0.31
N PRO A 485 -8.91 23.36 -0.20
CA PRO A 485 -9.92 23.70 -1.16
C PRO A 485 -10.64 25.00 -0.88
N ASP A 486 -11.02 25.67 -1.97
CA ASP A 486 -11.50 27.05 -1.95
C ASP A 486 -12.85 27.20 -1.21
N ALA A 487 -13.36 28.43 -1.11
CA ALA A 487 -14.60 28.70 -0.40
C ALA A 487 -15.84 28.00 -0.96
N LYS A 488 -15.79 27.48 -2.20
CA LYS A 488 -16.89 26.72 -2.81
C LYS A 488 -16.78 25.21 -2.52
N HIS A 489 -15.64 24.75 -2.03
CA HIS A 489 -15.33 23.34 -1.86
C HIS A 489 -14.71 23.07 -0.46
N PRO A 490 -15.36 23.42 0.66
CA PRO A 490 -14.75 23.29 2.00
C PRO A 490 -14.22 21.88 2.28
N PHE A 491 -13.13 21.79 3.03
CA PHE A 491 -12.71 20.53 3.62
C PHE A 491 -13.73 20.13 4.70
N VAL A 492 -14.43 19.00 4.51
CA VAL A 492 -15.48 18.56 5.44
C VAL A 492 -14.98 17.35 6.24
N LEU A 493 -14.82 17.51 7.55
CA LEU A 493 -14.47 16.45 8.49
C LEU A 493 -15.64 16.19 9.43
N ARG A 494 -16.10 14.93 9.50
CA ARG A 494 -17.17 14.52 10.43
C ARG A 494 -16.71 13.45 11.40
N ASN A 495 -17.08 13.60 12.67
CA ASN A 495 -16.90 12.61 13.73
C ASN A 495 -15.44 12.14 13.90
N THR A 496 -14.47 12.97 13.55
CA THR A 496 -13.06 12.63 13.72
C THR A 496 -12.71 12.55 15.20
N LYS A 497 -12.06 11.47 15.63
CA LYS A 497 -11.51 11.32 16.98
C LYS A 497 -10.00 11.53 16.96
N ILE A 498 -9.47 12.33 17.88
CA ILE A 498 -8.02 12.54 18.00
C ILE A 498 -7.64 12.51 19.47
N TRP A 499 -6.69 11.67 19.86
CA TRP A 499 -6.34 11.55 21.28
C TRP A 499 -4.91 11.11 21.54
N GLU A 500 -4.36 11.44 22.72
CA GLU A 500 -2.97 11.08 23.09
C GLU A 500 -1.95 11.60 22.06
N ILE A 501 -2.04 12.88 21.71
CA ILE A 501 -1.21 13.49 20.67
C ILE A 501 -0.71 14.87 21.10
N HIS A 502 0.49 15.26 20.64
CA HIS A 502 1.04 16.58 20.90
C HIS A 502 0.21 17.70 20.22
N TYR A 503 0.10 17.69 18.88
CA TYR A 503 -0.76 18.62 18.12
C TYR A 503 -1.92 17.88 17.46
N ALA A 504 -3.07 17.83 18.12
CA ALA A 504 -4.20 17.01 17.65
C ALA A 504 -4.67 17.44 16.25
N PHE A 505 -5.01 18.70 16.06
CA PHE A 505 -5.56 19.20 14.80
C PHE A 505 -4.84 20.47 14.33
N ARG A 506 -4.03 20.34 13.27
CA ARG A 506 -3.42 21.47 12.57
C ARG A 506 -4.18 21.75 11.29
N VAL A 507 -4.79 22.92 11.19
CA VAL A 507 -5.74 23.25 10.12
C VAL A 507 -5.41 24.57 9.44
N GLN A 508 -4.49 24.51 8.48
CA GLN A 508 -4.07 25.66 7.67
C GLN A 508 -4.80 25.75 6.32
N ALA A 509 -5.84 24.93 6.14
CA ALA A 509 -6.72 25.00 4.99
C ALA A 509 -7.51 26.32 4.95
N PRO A 510 -7.86 26.83 3.76
CA PRO A 510 -8.59 28.10 3.62
C PRO A 510 -10.08 28.05 3.97
N CYS A 511 -10.69 26.87 3.95
CA CYS A 511 -12.12 26.70 4.17
C CYS A 511 -12.37 25.30 4.73
N VAL A 512 -12.92 25.21 5.93
CA VAL A 512 -13.19 23.91 6.58
C VAL A 512 -14.54 23.89 7.30
N LEU A 513 -15.18 22.74 7.29
CA LEU A 513 -16.30 22.39 8.16
C LEU A 513 -15.87 21.18 8.99
N VAL A 514 -15.83 21.38 10.31
CA VAL A 514 -15.60 20.34 11.29
C VAL A 514 -16.90 20.11 12.07
N GLU A 515 -17.40 18.89 12.05
CA GLU A 515 -18.65 18.51 12.73
C GLU A 515 -18.42 17.27 13.61
N GLY A 516 -18.74 17.36 14.90
CA GLY A 516 -18.69 16.21 15.82
C GLY A 516 -17.29 15.72 16.20
N MET A 517 -16.25 16.52 15.96
CA MET A 517 -14.86 16.14 16.29
C MET A 517 -14.66 16.04 17.81
N LYS A 518 -14.03 14.95 18.25
CA LYS A 518 -13.63 14.74 19.65
C LYS A 518 -12.11 14.74 19.78
N ILE A 519 -11.58 15.65 20.58
CA ILE A 519 -10.17 15.70 20.95
C ILE A 519 -10.04 15.38 22.44
N TYR A 520 -9.19 14.42 22.79
CA TYR A 520 -8.99 13.97 24.17
C TYR A 520 -7.51 13.84 24.52
N ASN A 521 -7.14 14.25 25.73
CA ASN A 521 -5.79 14.12 26.28
C ASN A 521 -4.67 14.46 25.29
N SER A 522 -4.80 15.63 24.65
CA SER A 522 -3.80 16.15 23.71
C SER A 522 -3.20 17.45 24.27
N ILE A 523 -1.94 17.71 23.99
CA ILE A 523 -1.23 18.90 24.53
C ILE A 523 -1.82 20.16 23.90
N TYR A 524 -1.99 20.16 22.58
CA TYR A 524 -2.66 21.21 21.82
C TYR A 524 -3.82 20.62 21.01
N GLY A 525 -5.03 21.08 21.28
CA GLY A 525 -6.22 20.62 20.56
C GLY A 525 -6.27 21.14 19.11
N VAL A 526 -6.42 22.45 18.93
CA VAL A 526 -6.38 23.10 17.60
C VAL A 526 -5.14 23.99 17.51
N TYR A 527 -4.28 23.71 16.54
CA TYR A 527 -2.97 24.36 16.39
C TYR A 527 -2.85 25.09 15.04
N HIS A 528 -2.40 26.35 15.10
CA HIS A 528 -2.22 27.24 13.95
C HIS A 528 -3.39 27.28 12.94
N PRO A 529 -4.65 27.43 13.37
CA PRO A 529 -5.77 27.57 12.45
C PRO A 529 -5.74 28.91 11.70
N ASN A 530 -6.19 28.91 10.44
CA ASN A 530 -6.42 30.16 9.66
C ASN A 530 -7.66 30.94 10.16
N PHE A 531 -8.64 30.24 10.76
CA PHE A 531 -9.95 30.72 11.24
C PHE A 531 -10.88 31.38 10.21
N ASP A 532 -10.35 32.03 9.17
CA ASP A 532 -11.13 32.58 8.05
C ASP A 532 -11.90 31.45 7.34
N ARG A 533 -13.24 31.54 7.31
CA ARG A 533 -14.15 30.55 6.70
C ARG A 533 -14.07 29.14 7.30
N HIS A 534 -13.78 29.05 8.59
CA HIS A 534 -13.86 27.79 9.33
C HIS A 534 -15.19 27.69 10.09
N VAL A 535 -15.80 26.51 10.07
CA VAL A 535 -16.97 26.19 10.88
C VAL A 535 -16.62 25.01 11.79
N TYR A 536 -16.84 25.17 13.09
CA TYR A 536 -16.69 24.10 14.09
C TYR A 536 -18.03 23.89 14.77
N ARG A 537 -18.66 22.74 14.54
CA ARG A 537 -19.94 22.35 15.14
C ARG A 537 -19.75 21.13 16.01
N ASN A 538 -20.23 21.17 17.25
CA ASN A 538 -20.17 20.06 18.19
C ASN A 538 -18.76 19.48 18.37
N MET A 539 -17.75 20.35 18.41
CA MET A 539 -16.37 19.95 18.70
C MET A 539 -16.15 19.94 20.21
N SER A 540 -15.59 18.86 20.75
CA SER A 540 -15.22 18.76 22.17
C SER A 540 -13.71 18.59 22.31
N ILE A 541 -13.08 19.38 23.19
CA ILE A 541 -11.67 19.24 23.57
C ILE A 541 -11.64 19.02 25.07
N THR A 542 -11.12 17.86 25.49
CA THR A 542 -11.18 17.40 26.88
C THR A 542 -9.84 16.81 27.32
N GLN A 543 -9.59 16.78 28.62
CA GLN A 543 -8.42 16.15 29.24
C GLN A 543 -8.89 15.24 30.39
N SER A 544 -8.06 14.26 30.75
CA SER A 544 -8.31 13.30 31.85
C SER A 544 -8.28 13.96 33.22
#